data_AF-A0A350DC75-F1
#
_entry.id   AF-A0A350DC75-F1
#
_cell.length_a   1.000
_cell.length_b   1.000
_cell.length_c   1.000
_cell.angle_alpha   90.00
_cell.angle_beta   90.00
_cell.angle_gamma   90.00
#
_symmetry.space_group_name_H-M   'P 1'
#
loop_
_entity.id
_entity.type
_entity.pdbx_description
1 polymer ?
#
loop_
_entity_poly.entity_id
_entity_poly.type
_entity_poly.pdbx_seq_one_letter_code
_entity_poly.pdbx_strand_id
1 'polypeptide(L)'
;PLANSARTAIVFGADAPRLAEALNEAIPVERVENLTQAMEVAFAMAKPGDCVLLSPACASLDQFANYQARGDAFRHWVEHKRSELTP
;
A
#
# COMPACT_ATOMS: atom_id res chain seq x y z
N PRO A 1 -13.26 -6.01 11.57
CA PRO A 1 -11.84 -5.69 11.85
C PRO A 1 -11.13 -4.85 10.76
N LEU A 2 -11.36 -5.07 9.45
CA LEU A 2 -11.00 -4.07 8.41
C LEU A 2 -12.23 -3.33 7.87
N ALA A 3 -13.37 -4.01 7.72
CA ALA A 3 -14.65 -3.43 7.28
C ALA A 3 -15.11 -2.19 8.09
N ASN A 4 -14.63 -2.03 9.33
CA ASN A 4 -15.02 -0.93 10.21
C ASN A 4 -13.92 0.13 10.40
N SER A 5 -12.75 -0.05 9.77
CA SER A 5 -11.55 0.73 10.10
C SER A 5 -10.68 1.08 8.89
N ALA A 6 -10.86 0.40 7.76
CA ALA A 6 -10.15 0.68 6.52
C ALA A 6 -11.12 1.22 5.47
N ARG A 7 -10.70 2.29 4.78
CA ARG A 7 -11.46 2.87 3.66
C ARG A 7 -11.33 2.02 2.39
N THR A 8 -10.14 1.49 2.15
CA THR A 8 -9.78 0.72 0.95
C THR A 8 -8.54 -0.11 1.26
N ALA A 9 -8.31 -1.18 0.50
CA ALA A 9 -7.05 -1.90 0.44
C ALA A 9 -6.42 -1.76 -0.94
N ILE A 10 -5.11 -1.49 -0.98
CA ILE A 10 -4.33 -1.50 -2.22
C ILE A 10 -3.38 -2.67 -2.14
N VAL A 11 -3.51 -3.61 -3.07
CA VAL A 11 -2.78 -4.89 -3.05
C VAL A 11 -1.90 -5.03 -4.29
N PHE A 12 -0.72 -5.62 -4.09
CA PHE A 12 0.30 -5.78 -5.13
C PHE A 12 1.13 -7.05 -4.88
N GLY A 13 1.96 -7.42 -5.85
CA GLY A 13 2.81 -8.60 -5.76
C GLY A 13 2.07 -9.90 -6.06
N ALA A 14 2.74 -11.03 -5.82
CA ALA A 14 2.26 -12.35 -6.25
C ALA A 14 0.94 -12.77 -5.60
N ASP A 15 0.71 -12.37 -4.34
CA ASP A 15 -0.50 -12.72 -3.60
C ASP A 15 -1.65 -11.72 -3.78
N ALA A 16 -1.47 -10.66 -4.58
CA ALA A 16 -2.52 -9.65 -4.82
C ALA A 16 -3.88 -10.24 -5.23
N PRO A 17 -3.97 -11.26 -6.13
CA PRO A 17 -5.26 -11.87 -6.47
C PRO A 17 -5.95 -12.50 -5.27
N ARG A 18 -5.20 -13.21 -4.41
CA ARG A 18 -5.74 -13.90 -3.24
C ARG A 18 -6.20 -12.92 -2.16
N LEU A 19 -5.42 -11.86 -1.93
CA LEU A 19 -5.79 -10.79 -1.00
C LEU A 19 -7.03 -10.04 -1.48
N ALA A 20 -7.12 -9.76 -2.79
CA ALA A 20 -8.30 -9.10 -3.36
C ALA A 20 -9.56 -9.93 -3.18
N GLU A 21 -9.49 -11.24 -3.46
CA GLU A 21 -10.62 -12.16 -3.24
C GLU A 21 -11.06 -12.18 -1.77
N ALA A 22 -10.11 -12.25 -0.83
CA ALA A 22 -10.40 -12.29 0.60
C ALA A 22 -10.96 -10.97 1.17
N LEU A 23 -10.65 -9.83 0.55
CA LEU A 23 -11.01 -8.50 1.05
C LEU A 23 -12.20 -7.87 0.32
N ASN A 24 -12.51 -8.28 -0.91
CA ASN A 24 -13.54 -7.71 -1.78
C ASN A 24 -14.90 -7.57 -1.08
N GLU A 25 -15.31 -8.56 -0.29
CA GLU A 25 -16.60 -8.53 0.40
C GLU A 25 -16.62 -7.62 1.64
N ALA A 26 -15.45 -7.19 2.13
CA ALA A 26 -15.32 -6.40 3.35
C ALA A 26 -15.06 -4.91 3.09
N ILE A 27 -14.21 -4.60 2.11
CA ILE A 27 -13.80 -3.23 1.75
C ILE A 27 -13.47 -3.15 0.25
N PRO A 28 -13.52 -1.95 -0.36
CA PRO A 28 -12.99 -1.75 -1.71
C PRO A 28 -11.52 -2.20 -1.80
N VAL A 29 -11.17 -2.82 -2.93
CA VAL A 29 -9.80 -3.27 -3.20
C VAL A 29 -9.34 -2.76 -4.56
N GLU A 30 -8.15 -2.16 -4.58
CA GLU A 30 -7.44 -1.79 -5.79
C GLU A 30 -6.21 -2.66 -5.99
N ARG A 31 -6.06 -3.25 -7.18
CA ARG A 31 -4.94 -4.11 -7.54
C ARG A 31 -3.95 -3.33 -8.40
N VAL A 32 -2.70 -3.33 -8.01
CA VAL A 32 -1.60 -2.67 -8.73
C VAL A 32 -0.40 -3.61 -8.84
N GLU A 33 0.60 -3.24 -9.64
CA GLU A 33 1.70 -4.15 -9.96
C GLU A 33 2.80 -4.14 -8.88
N ASN A 34 3.04 -3.00 -8.24
CA ASN A 34 4.17 -2.82 -7.33
C ASN A 34 3.89 -1.75 -6.26
N LEU A 35 4.81 -1.67 -5.27
CA LEU A 35 4.71 -0.72 -4.16
C LEU A 35 4.65 0.75 -4.63
N THR A 36 5.39 1.13 -5.67
CA THR A 36 5.39 2.52 -6.17
C THR A 36 4.01 2.92 -6.67
N GLN A 37 3.40 2.10 -7.52
CA GLN A 37 2.02 2.31 -7.98
C GLN A 37 1.04 2.32 -6.80
N ALA A 38 1.24 1.43 -5.82
CA ALA A 38 0.38 1.41 -4.63
C ALA A 38 0.43 2.72 -3.84
N MET A 39 1.62 3.33 -3.73
CA MET A 39 1.81 4.61 -3.05
C MET A 39 1.22 5.78 -3.84
N GLU A 40 1.34 5.77 -5.17
CA GLU A 40 0.74 6.79 -6.05
C GLU A 40 -0.79 6.79 -5.93
N VAL A 41 -1.41 5.60 -6.00
CA VAL A 41 -2.85 5.42 -5.79
C VAL A 41 -3.25 5.86 -4.39
N ALA A 42 -2.53 5.41 -3.35
CA ALA A 42 -2.83 5.76 -1.96
C ALA A 42 -2.81 7.28 -1.76
N PHE A 43 -1.82 7.96 -2.32
CA PHE A 43 -1.68 9.41 -2.23
C PHE A 43 -2.78 10.16 -2.98
N ALA A 44 -3.17 9.70 -4.17
CA ALA A 44 -4.27 10.29 -4.94
C ALA A 44 -5.63 10.14 -4.24
N MET A 45 -5.82 9.04 -3.50
CA MET A 45 -7.08 8.73 -2.80
C MET A 45 -7.17 9.32 -1.40
N ALA A 46 -6.05 9.48 -0.71
CA ALA A 46 -6.01 9.87 0.70
C ALA A 46 -6.60 11.27 0.91
N LYS A 47 -7.40 11.42 1.96
CA LYS A 47 -7.98 12.70 2.39
C LYS A 47 -7.31 13.19 3.67
N PRO A 48 -7.39 14.49 3.98
CA PRO A 48 -6.95 14.99 5.28
C PRO A 48 -7.58 14.19 6.42
N GLY A 49 -6.74 13.65 7.32
CA GLY A 49 -7.15 12.79 8.42
C GLY A 49 -7.10 11.28 8.14
N ASP A 50 -6.96 10.86 6.88
CA ASP A 50 -6.69 9.45 6.56
C ASP A 50 -5.24 9.07 6.92
N CYS A 51 -5.01 7.79 7.20
CA CYS A 51 -3.68 7.22 7.42
C CYS A 51 -3.40 6.15 6.35
N VAL A 52 -2.24 6.25 5.70
CA VAL A 52 -1.75 5.21 4.79
C VAL A 52 -0.83 4.27 5.58
N LEU A 53 -1.25 3.01 5.71
CA LEU A 53 -0.51 1.99 6.46
C LEU A 53 0.01 0.90 5.51
N LEU A 54 1.33 0.72 5.48
CA LEU A 54 1.94 -0.46 4.88
C LEU A 54 1.97 -1.60 5.91
N SER A 55 1.03 -2.55 5.80
CA SER A 55 0.97 -3.75 6.65
C SER A 55 0.90 -5.02 5.79
N PRO A 56 2.05 -5.48 5.26
CA PRO A 56 2.10 -6.64 4.38
C PRO A 56 1.97 -7.94 5.19
N ALA A 57 0.90 -8.70 4.92
CA ALA A 57 0.62 -10.00 5.54
C ALA A 57 1.49 -11.16 4.98
N CYS A 58 2.39 -10.88 4.02
CA CYS A 58 3.19 -11.87 3.30
C CYS A 58 4.70 -11.58 3.32
N ALA A 59 5.50 -12.65 3.15
CA ALA A 59 6.95 -12.60 2.97
C ALA A 59 7.31 -11.70 1.77
N SER A 60 8.32 -10.85 1.93
CA SER A 60 8.67 -9.78 0.98
C SER A 60 9.48 -10.21 -0.25
N LEU A 61 9.70 -11.52 -0.43
CA LEU A 61 10.74 -12.07 -1.30
C LEU A 61 10.39 -12.05 -2.80
N ASP A 62 9.16 -11.71 -3.16
CA ASP A 62 8.71 -11.63 -4.54
C ASP A 62 9.18 -10.35 -5.25
N GLN A 63 9.29 -9.23 -4.51
CA GLN A 63 9.68 -7.93 -5.07
C GLN A 63 10.85 -7.25 -4.33
N PHE A 64 11.23 -7.73 -3.15
CA PHE A 64 12.29 -7.12 -2.33
C PHE A 64 13.21 -8.18 -1.72
N ALA A 65 14.49 -7.83 -1.52
CA ALA A 65 15.46 -8.73 -0.92
C ALA A 65 15.11 -9.15 0.53
N ASN A 66 14.41 -8.27 1.26
CA ASN A 66 13.94 -8.50 2.62
C ASN A 66 12.86 -7.47 3.01
N TYR A 67 12.28 -7.62 4.20
CA TYR A 67 11.20 -6.75 4.65
C TYR A 67 11.69 -5.33 4.94
N GLN A 68 12.96 -5.16 5.33
CA GLN A 68 13.56 -3.84 5.56
C GLN A 68 13.62 -3.05 4.26
N ALA A 69 14.11 -3.65 3.17
CA ALA A 69 14.20 -3.01 1.86
C ALA A 69 12.82 -2.52 1.36
N ARG A 70 11.75 -3.27 1.65
CA ARG A 70 10.37 -2.85 1.35
C ARG A 70 9.93 -1.66 2.22
N GLY A 71 10.26 -1.68 3.51
CA GLY A 71 10.00 -0.56 4.42
C GLY A 71 10.78 0.70 4.06
N ASP A 72 12.04 0.55 3.65
CA ASP A 72 12.90 1.63 3.19
C ASP A 72 12.37 2.23 1.89
N ALA A 73 11.91 1.40 0.94
CA ALA A 73 11.27 1.89 -0.28
C ALA A 73 10.01 2.72 0.00
N PHE A 74 9.15 2.26 0.93
CA PHE A 74 7.99 3.03 1.38
C PHE A 74 8.40 4.37 2.01
N ARG A 75 9.40 4.34 2.90
CA ARG A 75 9.90 5.53 3.59
C ARG A 75 10.48 6.55 2.60
N HIS A 76 11.35 6.11 1.70
CA HIS A 76 11.95 6.98 0.69
C HIS A 76 10.89 7.62 -0.20
N TRP A 77 9.86 6.87 -0.60
CA TRP A 77 8.76 7.42 -1.39
C TRP A 77 8.04 8.56 -0.65
N VAL A 78 7.71 8.35 0.63
CA VAL A 78 7.07 9.37 1.48
C VAL A 78 7.95 10.61 1.66
N GLU A 79 9.24 10.42 1.94
CA GLU A 79 10.19 11.52 2.12
C GLU A 79 10.36 12.34 0.83
N HIS A 80 10.44 11.67 -0.31
CA HIS A 80 10.52 12.32 -1.62
C HIS A 80 9.27 13.15 -1.92
N LYS A 81 8.07 12.56 -1.78
CA LYS A 81 6.81 13.28 -1.99
C LYS A 81 6.64 14.48 -1.07
N ARG A 82 7.05 14.37 0.19
CA ARG A 82 7.05 15.51 1.11
C ARG A 82 7.93 16.66 0.61
N SER A 83 9.09 16.35 0.05
CA SER A 83 10.00 17.37 -0.51
C SER A 83 9.44 18.04 -1.76
N GLU A 84 8.71 17.31 -2.62
CA GLU A 84 8.03 17.90 -3.79
C GLU A 84 6.89 18.86 -3.41
N LEU A 85 6.22 18.59 -2.28
CA LEU A 85 5.09 19.40 -1.81
C LEU A 85 5.51 20.62 -0.98
N THR A 86 6.78 20.70 -0.57
CA THR A 86 7.34 21.77 0.27
C THR A 86 8.55 22.39 -0.45
N PRO A 87 8.32 23.36 -1.36
CA PRO A 87 9.41 24.00 -2.12
C PRO A 87 10.34 24.84 -1.23
#